data_AF-A0A355BRS0-F1
#
_entry.id   AF-A0A355BRS0-F1
#
_cell.length_a   1.000
_cell.length_b   1.000
_cell.length_c   1.000
_cell.angle_alpha   90.00
_cell.angle_beta   90.00
_cell.angle_gamma   90.00
#
_symmetry.space_group_name_H-M   'P 1'
#
loop_
_entity.id
_entity.type
_entity.pdbx_description
1 polymer ?
#
loop_
_entity_poly.entity_id
_entity_poly.type
_entity_poly.pdbx_seq_one_letter_code
_entity_poly.pdbx_strand_id
1 'polypeptide(L)' 'GTATREDIDLAMKLGTNYPWGPFEWCERLGRNHVIRLLNAAYRESGDERYKPSNLLVSIF' A
#
# COMPACT_ATOMS: atom_id res chain seq x y z
N GLY A 1 -2.75 5.96 -15.38
CA GLY A 1 -1.75 5.64 -14.33
C GLY A 1 -0.41 5.37 -14.98
N THR A 2 0.67 5.34 -14.20
CA THR A 2 2.05 5.11 -14.69
C THR A 2 2.29 3.67 -15.16
N ALA A 3 1.65 2.68 -14.53
CA ALA A 3 1.72 1.27 -14.86
C ALA A 3 0.46 0.54 -14.36
N THR A 4 0.28 -0.74 -14.75
CA THR A 4 -0.81 -1.61 -14.25
C THR A 4 -0.51 -2.10 -12.82
N ARG A 5 -1.53 -2.66 -12.12
CA ARG A 5 -1.33 -3.21 -10.76
C ARG A 5 -0.37 -4.40 -10.81
N GLU A 6 -0.55 -5.24 -11.83
CA GLU A 6 0.22 -6.45 -12.10
C GLU A 6 1.69 -6.12 -12.41
N ASP A 7 1.95 -5.11 -13.23
CA ASP A 7 3.31 -4.66 -13.55
C ASP A 7 4.02 -4.11 -12.31
N ILE A 8 3.31 -3.37 -11.45
CA ILE A 8 3.90 -2.83 -10.22
C ILE A 8 4.25 -3.96 -9.24
N ASP A 9 3.37 -4.94 -9.07
CA ASP A 9 3.66 -6.10 -8.22
C ASP A 9 4.85 -6.91 -8.75
N LEU A 10 4.90 -7.14 -10.06
CA LEU A 10 6.01 -7.84 -10.70
C LEU A 10 7.33 -7.08 -10.55
N ALA A 11 7.32 -5.76 -10.78
CA ALA A 11 8.49 -4.91 -10.65
C ALA A 11 9.06 -4.93 -9.22
N MET A 12 8.20 -4.90 -8.20
CA MET A 12 8.66 -4.97 -6.80
C MET A 12 9.20 -6.37 -6.46
N LYS A 13 8.55 -7.45 -6.91
CA LYS A 13 9.07 -8.81 -6.69
C LYS A 13 10.44 -9.02 -7.33
N LEU A 14 10.59 -8.66 -8.61
CA LEU A 14 11.84 -8.90 -9.35
C LEU A 14 12.93 -7.86 -9.05
N GLY A 15 12.54 -6.60 -8.89
CA GLY A 15 13.47 -5.48 -8.69
C GLY A 15 14.00 -5.36 -7.27
N THR A 16 13.23 -5.78 -6.26
CA THR A 16 13.62 -5.67 -4.84
C THR A 16 13.66 -7.01 -4.12
N ASN A 17 13.46 -8.14 -4.83
CA ASN A 17 13.40 -9.49 -4.27
C ASN A 17 12.36 -9.65 -3.15
N TYR A 18 11.26 -8.91 -3.22
CA TYR A 18 10.16 -9.09 -2.27
C TYR A 18 9.36 -10.34 -2.60
N PRO A 19 8.84 -11.07 -1.58
CA PRO A 19 8.06 -12.27 -1.80
C PRO A 19 6.70 -11.99 -2.47
N TRP A 20 6.14 -10.79 -2.24
CA TRP A 20 4.89 -10.32 -2.82
C TRP A 20 4.99 -8.84 -3.17
N GLY A 21 4.24 -8.43 -4.18
CA GLY A 21 4.08 -7.03 -4.55
C GLY A 21 3.21 -6.25 -3.56
N PRO A 22 3.22 -4.91 -3.59
CA PRO A 22 2.46 -4.08 -2.66
C PRO A 22 0.94 -4.31 -2.73
N PHE A 23 0.37 -4.60 -3.90
CA PHE A 23 -1.06 -4.86 -4.02
C PHE A 23 -1.40 -6.24 -3.47
N GLU A 24 -0.64 -7.28 -3.84
CA GLU A 24 -0.72 -8.62 -3.23
C GLU A 24 -0.61 -8.58 -1.70
N TRP A 25 0.32 -7.78 -1.15
CA TRP A 25 0.44 -7.57 0.29
C TRP A 25 -0.81 -6.96 0.90
N CYS A 26 -1.37 -5.92 0.27
CA CYS A 26 -2.58 -5.26 0.74
C CYS A 26 -3.78 -6.22 0.79
N GLU A 27 -3.92 -7.11 -0.20
CA GLU A 27 -4.97 -8.12 -0.24
C GLU A 27 -4.80 -9.17 0.86
N ARG A 28 -3.55 -9.61 1.12
CA ARG A 28 -3.24 -10.58 2.18
C ARG A 28 -3.44 -10.02 3.60
N LEU A 29 -2.99 -8.79 3.84
CA LEU A 29 -3.11 -8.12 5.14
C LEU A 29 -4.54 -7.59 5.37
N GLY A 30 -5.27 -7.35 4.28
CA GLY A 30 -6.57 -6.70 4.28
C GLY A 30 -6.43 -5.18 4.25
N ARG A 31 -7.00 -4.55 3.21
CA ARG A 31 -7.02 -3.10 3.01
C ARG A 31 -7.39 -2.30 4.27
N ASN A 32 -8.46 -2.71 4.95
CA ASN A 32 -8.93 -2.01 6.15
C ASN A 32 -7.91 -2.04 7.29
N HIS A 33 -7.12 -3.11 7.40
CA HIS A 33 -6.04 -3.18 8.38
C HIS A 33 -4.93 -2.18 8.03
N VAL A 34 -4.50 -2.13 6.76
CA VAL A 34 -3.49 -1.18 6.28
C VAL A 34 -3.92 0.28 6.51
N ILE A 35 -5.17 0.62 6.18
CA ILE A 35 -5.71 1.97 6.41
C ILE A 35 -5.71 2.33 7.90
N ARG A 36 -6.13 1.40 8.78
CA ARG A 36 -6.12 1.65 10.22
C ARG A 36 -4.72 1.86 10.77
N LEU A 37 -3.75 1.07 10.30
CA LEU A 37 -2.35 1.21 10.70
C LEU A 37 -1.79 2.58 10.28
N LEU A 38 -1.99 2.98 9.03
CA LEU A 38 -1.57 4.28 8.50
C LEU A 38 -2.22 5.44 9.26
N ASN A 39 -3.52 5.38 9.52
CA ASN A 39 -4.21 6.39 10.32
C ASN A 39 -3.69 6.47 11.76
N ALA A 40 -3.36 5.34 12.39
CA ALA A 40 -2.77 5.33 13.72
C ALA A 40 -1.39 6.00 13.72
N ALA A 41 -0.52 5.65 12.77
CA ALA A 41 0.79 6.26 12.60
C ALA A 41 0.71 7.76 12.30
N TYR A 42 -0.23 8.18 11.44
CA TYR A 42 -0.47 9.60 11.15
C TYR A 42 -0.93 10.36 12.39
N ARG A 43 -1.86 9.80 13.17
CA ARG A 43 -2.35 10.42 14.40
C ARG A 43 -1.27 10.59 15.46
N GLU A 44 -0.35 9.64 15.56
CA GLU A 44 0.75 9.68 16.54
C GLU A 44 1.88 10.62 16.11
N SER A 45 2.26 10.60 14.83
CA SER A 45 3.41 11.37 14.33
C SER A 45 3.06 12.76 13.82
N GLY A 46 1.82 12.99 13.37
CA GLY A 46 1.42 14.19 12.61
C GLY A 46 2.07 14.29 11.22
N ASP A 47 2.78 13.26 10.76
CA ASP A 47 3.57 13.31 9.53
C ASP A 47 2.77 12.84 8.31
N GLU A 48 2.58 13.73 7.33
CA GLU A 48 1.84 13.47 6.10
C GLU A 48 2.34 12.24 5.32
N ARG A 49 3.57 11.77 5.54
CA ARG A 49 4.08 10.52 4.95
C ARG A 49 3.24 9.29 5.30
N TYR A 50 2.53 9.31 6.43
CA TYR A 50 1.66 8.20 6.86
C TYR A 50 0.19 8.38 6.47
N LYS A 51 -0.17 9.49 5.84
CA LYS A 51 -1.54 9.73 5.43
C LYS A 51 -1.97 8.71 4.36
N PRO A 52 -3.07 7.95 4.56
CA PRO A 52 -3.55 7.04 3.54
C PRO A 52 -3.82 7.75 2.22
N SER A 53 -3.37 7.18 1.11
CA SER A 53 -3.64 7.73 -0.21
C SER A 53 -5.13 7.63 -0.54
N ASN A 54 -5.64 8.59 -1.33
CA ASN A 54 -7.05 8.56 -1.75
C ASN A 54 -7.40 7.27 -2.47
N LEU A 55 -6.52 6.74 -3.32
CA LEU A 55 -6.74 5.49 -4.05
C LEU A 55 -6.93 4.29 -3.11
N LEU A 56 -6.12 4.21 -2.05
CA LEU A 56 -6.24 3.15 -1.04
C LEU A 56 -7.57 3.21 -0.29
N VAL A 57 -8.10 4.41 -0.07
CA VAL A 57 -9.36 4.62 0.66
C VAL A 57 -10.59 4.41 -0.23
N SER A 58 -10.54 4.82 -1.49
CA SER A 58 -11.75 4.96 -2.32
C SER A 58 -12.01 3.80 -3.29
N ILE A 59 -10.98 3.17 -3.85
CA ILE A 59 -11.13 2.39 -5.11
C ILE A 59 -10.43 1.03 -5.07
N PHE A 60 -9.66 0.72 -4.02
CA PHE A 60 -8.88 -0.52 -3.96
C PHE A 60 -9.71 -1.82 -3.96
#